data_AF-A0A2E9INR8-F1
#
_entry.id   AF-A0A2E9INR8-F1
#
_cell.length_a   1.000
_cell.length_b   1.000
_cell.length_c   1.000
_cell.angle_alpha   90.00
_cell.angle_beta   90.00
_cell.angle_gamma   90.00
#
_symmetry.space_group_name_H-M   'P 1'
#
loop_
_entity.id
_entity.type
_entity.pdbx_description
1 polymer ?
#
loop_
_entity_poly.entity_id
_entity_poly.type
_entity_poly.pdbx_seq_one_letter_code
_entity_poly.pdbx_strand_id
1 'polypeptide(L)'
;MHFTRKLTLKLSNAQRYKLAKRGKKLGRKGLLEYASIVTPDTILAWHRRLVALKYTAKRRLKADRQKRMEVIQELCVQFAEENMSWGYGRIQGALANLGYNVSMTTMGNILRAKGIVPSPERGKLSNWTKHDSAKMVHRRCVRRDVNAGALWAA
;
A
#
# COMPACT_ATOMS: atom_id res chain seq x y z
N MET A 1 -27.60 -30.20 32.49
CA MET A 1 -26.28 -30.87 32.54
C MET A 1 -25.47 -30.46 31.31
N HIS A 2 -24.53 -29.51 31.43
CA HIS A 2 -23.71 -29.08 30.30
C HIS A 2 -22.52 -30.02 30.13
N PHE A 3 -22.57 -30.87 29.11
CA PHE A 3 -21.49 -31.79 28.76
C PHE A 3 -20.34 -31.00 28.10
N THR A 4 -19.52 -30.29 28.87
CA THR A 4 -18.30 -29.62 28.36
C THR A 4 -17.13 -30.60 28.29
N ARG A 5 -17.29 -31.71 27.56
CA ARG A 5 -16.13 -32.52 27.18
C ARG A 5 -15.42 -31.80 26.04
N LYS A 6 -14.38 -31.04 26.37
CA LYS A 6 -13.55 -30.31 25.40
C LYS A 6 -12.69 -31.31 24.61
N LEU A 7 -13.29 -31.98 23.63
CA LEU A 7 -12.57 -32.82 22.68
C LEU A 7 -11.70 -31.90 21.80
N THR A 8 -10.39 -31.92 22.03
CA THR A 8 -9.44 -31.15 21.23
C THR A 8 -9.18 -31.86 19.91
N LEU A 9 -10.11 -31.70 18.95
CA LEU A 9 -9.92 -32.15 17.59
C LEU A 9 -8.78 -31.35 16.93
N LYS A 10 -7.66 -32.01 16.63
CA LYS A 10 -6.51 -31.42 15.93
C LYS A 10 -6.83 -31.26 14.44
N LEU A 11 -7.58 -30.21 14.11
CA LEU A 11 -7.85 -29.83 12.72
C LEU A 11 -6.73 -28.95 12.15
N SER A 12 -6.32 -29.22 10.91
CA SER A 12 -5.39 -28.36 10.17
C SER A 12 -6.03 -27.00 9.85
N ASN A 13 -5.21 -25.97 9.59
CA ASN A 13 -5.73 -24.66 9.21
C ASN A 13 -6.59 -24.70 7.93
N ALA A 14 -6.28 -25.60 6.99
CA ALA A 14 -7.08 -25.80 5.79
C ALA A 14 -8.46 -26.40 6.11
N GLN A 15 -8.53 -27.37 7.02
CA GLN A 15 -9.80 -27.94 7.49
C GLN A 15 -10.63 -26.90 8.26
N ARG A 16 -9.99 -26.17 9.18
CA ARG A 16 -10.63 -25.07 9.93
C ARG A 16 -11.19 -23.99 8.99
N TYR A 17 -10.47 -23.66 7.91
CA TYR A 17 -10.94 -22.72 6.90
C TYR A 17 -12.17 -23.23 6.15
N LYS A 18 -12.17 -24.50 5.69
CA LYS A 18 -13.34 -25.10 5.00
C LYS A 18 -14.58 -25.08 5.90
N LEU A 19 -14.42 -25.48 7.17
CA LEU A 19 -15.50 -25.47 8.16
C LEU A 19 -15.97 -24.05 8.49
N ALA A 20 -15.05 -23.12 8.73
CA ALA A 20 -15.38 -21.71 8.98
C ALA A 20 -16.16 -21.08 7.81
N LYS A 21 -15.75 -21.36 6.57
CA LYS A 21 -16.40 -20.83 5.36
C LYS A 21 -17.81 -21.38 5.19
N ARG A 22 -18.02 -22.67 5.43
CA ARG A 22 -19.35 -23.31 5.35
C ARG A 22 -20.23 -22.90 6.53
N GLY A 23 -19.70 -22.89 7.75
CA GLY A 23 -20.41 -22.48 8.95
C GLY A 23 -20.89 -21.03 8.93
N LYS A 24 -20.10 -20.11 8.37
CA LYS A 24 -20.55 -18.71 8.16
C LYS A 24 -21.79 -18.61 7.27
N LYS A 25 -21.97 -19.52 6.30
CA LYS A 25 -23.16 -19.53 5.42
C LYS A 25 -24.41 -20.05 6.12
N LEU A 26 -24.26 -20.99 7.05
CA LEU A 26 -25.36 -21.60 7.81
C LEU A 26 -25.85 -20.71 8.97
N GLY A 27 -24.99 -19.82 9.47
CA GLY A 27 -25.33 -18.94 10.59
C GLY A 27 -25.41 -19.69 11.93
N ARG A 28 -25.70 -18.97 13.02
CA ARG A 28 -25.68 -19.56 14.38
C ARG A 28 -26.77 -20.61 14.57
N LYS A 29 -27.98 -20.35 14.09
CA LYS A 29 -29.15 -21.24 14.24
C LYS A 29 -28.96 -22.56 13.50
N GLY A 30 -28.59 -22.52 12.22
CA GLY A 30 -28.29 -23.74 11.45
C GLY A 30 -27.10 -24.51 12.01
N LEU A 31 -26.08 -23.85 12.55
CA LEU A 31 -24.96 -24.55 13.19
C LEU A 31 -25.34 -25.25 14.51
N LEU A 32 -26.35 -24.77 15.24
CA LEU A 32 -26.82 -25.42 16.47
C LEU A 32 -27.50 -26.76 16.18
N GLU A 33 -28.18 -26.88 15.04
CA GLU A 33 -28.79 -28.14 14.58
C GLU A 33 -27.74 -29.22 14.29
N TYR A 34 -26.54 -28.83 13.83
CA TYR A 34 -25.43 -29.73 13.51
C TYR A 34 -24.32 -29.76 14.58
N ALA A 35 -24.57 -29.23 15.78
CA ALA A 35 -23.55 -28.99 16.83
C ALA A 35 -23.03 -30.27 17.55
N SER A 36 -23.04 -31.42 16.87
CA SER A 36 -22.66 -32.72 17.44
C SER A 36 -21.14 -32.84 17.71
N ILE A 37 -20.29 -32.19 16.91
CA ILE A 37 -18.82 -32.41 16.94
C ILE A 37 -18.02 -31.14 17.29
N VAL A 38 -18.47 -29.95 16.84
CA VAL A 38 -17.75 -28.69 17.06
C VAL A 38 -18.75 -27.60 17.45
N THR A 39 -18.45 -26.86 18.53
CA THR A 39 -19.28 -25.74 18.97
C THR A 39 -19.37 -24.66 17.88
N PRO A 40 -20.57 -24.13 17.58
CA PRO A 40 -20.76 -23.06 16.60
C PRO A 40 -19.85 -21.84 16.86
N ASP A 41 -19.64 -21.50 18.14
CA ASP A 41 -18.77 -20.40 18.56
C ASP A 41 -17.31 -20.58 18.12
N THR A 42 -16.80 -21.80 18.14
CA THR A 42 -15.43 -22.14 17.71
C THR A 42 -15.26 -21.94 16.20
N ILE A 43 -16.27 -22.35 15.41
CA ILE A 43 -16.26 -22.20 13.96
C ILE A 43 -16.28 -20.71 13.58
N LEU A 44 -17.13 -19.92 14.23
CA LEU A 44 -17.20 -18.47 14.01
C LEU A 44 -15.92 -17.75 14.48
N ALA A 45 -15.31 -18.19 15.59
CA ALA A 45 -14.05 -17.66 16.06
C ALA A 45 -12.91 -17.91 15.05
N TRP A 46 -12.82 -19.11 14.47
CA TRP A 46 -11.87 -19.39 13.39
C TRP A 46 -12.11 -18.50 12.17
N HIS A 47 -13.37 -18.31 11.78
CA HIS A 47 -13.72 -17.42 10.67
C HIS A 47 -13.20 -16.00 10.91
N ARG A 48 -13.49 -15.40 12.08
CA ARG A 48 -13.01 -14.05 12.42
C ARG A 48 -11.49 -13.96 12.41
N ARG A 49 -10.78 -14.95 12.97
CA ARG A 49 -9.32 -15.01 12.98
C ARG A 49 -8.74 -15.07 11.56
N LEU A 50 -9.32 -15.89 10.69
CA LEU A 50 -8.87 -16.03 9.29
C LEU A 50 -9.10 -14.74 8.49
N VAL A 51 -10.24 -14.08 8.70
CA VAL A 51 -10.52 -12.75 8.13
C VAL A 51 -9.47 -11.75 8.59
N ALA A 52 -9.23 -11.64 9.90
CA ALA A 52 -8.24 -10.74 10.46
C ALA A 52 -6.84 -10.99 9.85
N LEU A 53 -6.39 -12.25 9.78
CA LEU A 53 -5.10 -12.61 9.19
C LEU A 53 -4.99 -12.18 7.72
N LYS A 54 -6.05 -12.39 6.91
CA LYS A 54 -6.08 -11.94 5.51
C LYS A 54 -5.87 -10.43 5.39
N TYR A 55 -6.59 -9.65 6.21
CA TYR A 55 -6.49 -8.19 6.16
C TYR A 55 -5.17 -7.67 6.74
N THR A 56 -4.65 -8.28 7.80
CA THR A 56 -3.32 -7.95 8.35
C THR A 56 -2.21 -8.24 7.35
N ALA A 57 -2.24 -9.39 6.68
CA ALA A 57 -1.27 -9.73 5.64
C ALA A 57 -1.33 -8.73 4.47
N LYS A 58 -2.54 -8.39 3.99
CA LYS A 58 -2.73 -7.37 2.93
C LYS A 58 -2.21 -6.00 3.37
N ARG A 59 -2.45 -5.59 4.61
CA ARG A 59 -1.97 -4.33 5.17
C ARG A 59 -0.44 -4.29 5.23
N ARG A 60 0.19 -5.39 5.68
CA ARG A 60 1.65 -5.53 5.72
C ARG A 60 2.27 -5.40 4.32
N LEU A 61 1.76 -6.14 3.34
CA LEU A 61 2.21 -6.03 1.95
C LEU A 61 2.11 -4.60 1.39
N LYS A 62 1.02 -3.88 1.72
CA LYS A 62 0.86 -2.47 1.33
C LYS A 62 1.89 -1.57 2.01
N ALA A 63 2.14 -1.76 3.31
CA ALA A 63 3.13 -0.99 4.06
C ALA A 63 4.56 -1.25 3.53
N ASP A 64 4.91 -2.50 3.24
CA ASP A 64 6.22 -2.85 2.71
C ASP A 64 6.43 -2.25 1.30
N ARG A 65 5.39 -2.22 0.46
CA ARG A 65 5.42 -1.52 -0.83
C ARG A 65 5.62 -0.01 -0.65
N GLN A 66 4.91 0.59 0.32
CA GLN A 66 5.00 2.01 0.60
C GLN A 66 6.41 2.41 1.04
N LYS A 67 7.03 1.64 1.95
CA LYS A 67 8.41 1.83 2.38
C LYS A 67 9.41 1.78 1.21
N ARG A 68 9.26 0.81 0.30
CA ARG A 68 10.11 0.77 -0.91
C ARG A 68 9.92 2.00 -1.79
N MET A 69 8.69 2.48 -1.92
CA MET A 69 8.42 3.69 -2.70
C MET A 69 8.96 4.96 -2.03
N GLU A 70 9.08 5.00 -0.71
CA GLU A 70 9.73 6.10 0.01
C GLU A 70 11.22 6.15 -0.29
N VAL A 71 11.92 5.00 -0.20
CA VAL A 71 13.34 4.89 -0.58
C VAL A 71 13.58 5.30 -2.03
N ILE A 72 12.73 4.83 -2.96
CA ILE A 72 12.81 5.24 -4.37
C ILE A 72 12.63 6.75 -4.54
N GLN A 73 11.71 7.36 -3.79
CA GLN A 73 11.46 8.80 -3.87
C GLN A 73 12.65 9.61 -3.38
N GLU A 74 13.25 9.20 -2.26
CA GLU A 74 14.44 9.84 -1.68
C GLU A 74 15.61 9.78 -2.66
N LEU A 75 15.90 8.60 -3.22
CA LEU A 75 16.96 8.43 -4.23
C LEU A 75 16.69 9.26 -5.50
N CYS A 76 15.44 9.31 -5.97
CA CYS A 76 15.07 10.14 -7.12
C CYS A 76 15.39 11.62 -6.86
N VAL A 77 15.04 12.13 -5.66
CA VAL A 77 15.27 13.53 -5.27
C VAL A 77 16.76 13.80 -5.12
N GLN A 78 17.49 12.91 -4.44
CA GLN A 78 18.92 13.06 -4.25
C GLN A 78 19.67 13.12 -5.59
N PHE A 79 19.43 12.18 -6.51
CA PHE A 79 20.05 12.22 -7.84
C PHE A 79 19.67 13.46 -8.64
N ALA A 80 18.43 13.93 -8.45
CA ALA A 80 17.93 15.13 -9.08
C ALA A 80 18.64 16.41 -8.59
N GLU A 81 18.95 16.49 -7.30
CA GLU A 81 19.58 17.65 -6.65
C GLU A 81 21.10 17.66 -6.83
N GLU A 82 21.74 16.49 -6.73
CA GLU A 82 23.19 16.34 -6.95
C GLU A 82 23.57 16.54 -8.41
N ASN A 83 22.70 16.13 -9.35
CA ASN A 83 23.00 16.15 -10.79
C ASN A 83 21.95 16.92 -11.58
N MET A 84 22.06 18.25 -11.54
CA MET A 84 21.08 19.18 -12.10
C MET A 84 20.81 19.03 -13.61
N SER A 85 21.81 18.56 -14.35
CA SER A 85 21.72 18.33 -15.80
C SER A 85 21.04 17.01 -16.15
N TRP A 86 20.85 16.09 -15.21
CA TRP A 86 20.31 14.77 -15.50
C TRP A 86 18.82 14.83 -15.83
N GLY A 87 18.48 14.34 -17.03
CA GLY A 87 17.10 14.09 -17.45
C GLY A 87 16.54 12.80 -16.87
N TYR A 88 15.22 12.61 -17.01
CA TYR A 88 14.51 11.45 -16.45
C TYR A 88 15.12 10.11 -16.87
N GLY A 89 15.50 9.94 -18.15
CA GLY A 89 16.09 8.68 -18.62
C GLY A 89 17.40 8.31 -17.90
N ARG A 90 18.23 9.30 -17.54
CA ARG A 90 19.50 9.03 -16.86
C ARG A 90 19.31 8.69 -15.38
N ILE A 91 18.37 9.37 -14.72
CA ILE A 91 17.94 9.02 -13.36
C ILE A 91 17.32 7.61 -13.34
N GLN A 92 16.56 7.25 -14.38
CA GLN A 92 16.01 5.89 -14.53
C GLN A 92 17.12 4.83 -14.55
N GLY A 93 18.15 5.06 -15.37
CA GLY A 93 19.28 4.15 -15.49
C GLY A 93 20.03 3.99 -14.16
N ALA A 94 20.24 5.09 -13.43
CA ALA A 94 20.87 5.05 -12.11
C ALA A 94 20.06 4.22 -11.11
N LEU A 95 18.72 4.37 -11.09
CA LEU A 95 17.85 3.55 -10.25
C LEU A 95 17.82 2.09 -10.68
N ALA A 96 17.85 1.81 -11.99
CA ALA A 96 17.91 0.45 -12.52
C ALA A 96 19.21 -0.25 -12.11
N ASN A 97 20.35 0.48 -12.09
CA ASN A 97 21.62 -0.04 -11.60
C ASN A 97 21.58 -0.39 -10.11
N LEU A 98 20.74 0.30 -9.32
CA LEU A 98 20.47 -0.02 -7.91
C LEU A 98 19.41 -1.12 -7.72
N GLY A 99 18.87 -1.69 -8.80
CA GLY A 99 17.85 -2.74 -8.78
C GLY A 99 16.40 -2.23 -8.69
N TYR A 100 16.18 -0.92 -8.80
CA TYR A 100 14.84 -0.33 -8.78
C TYR A 100 14.35 -0.04 -10.20
N ASN A 101 13.37 -0.81 -10.67
CA ASN A 101 12.71 -0.56 -11.95
C ASN A 101 11.51 0.39 -11.76
N VAL A 102 11.65 1.63 -12.24
CA VAL A 102 10.66 2.71 -12.11
C VAL A 102 10.39 3.31 -13.48
N SER A 103 9.13 3.60 -13.79
CA SER A 103 8.78 4.28 -15.04
C SER A 103 9.13 5.77 -15.00
N MET A 104 9.51 6.34 -16.14
CA MET A 104 9.82 7.78 -16.26
C MET A 104 8.64 8.67 -15.82
N THR A 105 7.41 8.25 -16.08
CA THR A 105 6.19 8.93 -15.62
C THR A 105 6.08 8.96 -14.09
N THR A 106 6.45 7.86 -13.43
CA THR A 106 6.47 7.79 -11.96
C THR A 106 7.51 8.75 -11.38
N MET A 107 8.72 8.78 -11.94
CA MET A 107 9.75 9.73 -11.52
C MET A 107 9.33 11.19 -11.75
N GLY A 108 8.73 11.50 -12.91
CA GLY A 108 8.22 12.83 -13.18
C GLY A 108 7.14 13.26 -12.18
N ASN A 109 6.25 12.34 -11.78
CA ASN A 109 5.25 12.60 -10.74
C ASN A 109 5.88 12.83 -9.37
N ILE A 110 6.91 12.04 -9.00
CA ILE A 110 7.65 12.19 -7.75
C ILE A 110 8.32 13.56 -7.68
N LEU A 111 9.07 13.92 -8.73
CA LEU A 111 9.81 15.18 -8.79
C LEU A 111 8.86 16.38 -8.81
N ARG A 112 7.75 16.30 -9.56
CA ARG A 112 6.70 17.32 -9.56
C ARG A 112 6.03 17.46 -8.19
N ALA A 113 5.75 16.36 -7.50
CA ALA A 113 5.16 16.39 -6.16
C ALA A 113 6.10 17.05 -5.14
N LYS A 114 7.41 16.99 -5.36
CA LYS A 114 8.45 17.66 -4.56
C LYS A 114 8.79 19.07 -5.04
N GLY A 115 8.13 19.57 -6.09
CA GLY A 115 8.37 20.92 -6.63
C GLY A 115 9.66 21.08 -7.44
N ILE A 116 10.30 19.97 -7.82
CA ILE A 116 11.56 20.00 -8.57
C ILE A 116 11.26 20.15 -10.06
N VAL A 117 11.82 21.20 -10.66
CA VAL A 117 11.64 21.52 -12.08
C VAL A 117 12.26 20.42 -12.97
N PRO A 118 11.63 20.04 -14.10
CA PRO A 118 12.22 19.13 -15.08
C PRO A 118 13.58 19.63 -15.60
N SER A 119 14.49 18.70 -15.91
CA SER A 119 15.63 19.02 -16.79
C SER A 119 15.10 19.23 -18.22
N PRO A 120 15.56 20.23 -19.01
CA PRO A 120 16.79 21.02 -18.90
C PRO A 120 16.68 22.37 -18.17
N GLU A 121 15.47 22.81 -17.79
CA GLU A 121 15.26 24.07 -17.05
C GLU A 121 16.02 24.08 -15.73
N ARG A 122 16.15 22.91 -15.10
CA ARG A 122 16.95 22.72 -13.90
C ARG A 122 18.44 23.04 -14.07
N GLY A 123 19.05 22.62 -15.18
CA GLY A 123 20.46 22.87 -15.47
C GLY A 123 20.77 24.33 -15.87
N LYS A 124 19.73 25.11 -16.21
CA LYS A 124 19.85 26.55 -16.52
C LYS A 124 19.84 27.44 -15.28
N LEU A 125 19.42 26.91 -14.13
CA LEU A 125 19.56 27.58 -12.83
C LEU A 125 21.05 27.57 -12.47
N SER A 126 21.74 28.67 -12.75
CA SER A 126 23.14 28.85 -12.37
C SER A 126 23.28 28.75 -10.84
N ASN A 127 24.42 28.26 -10.36
CA ASN A 127 24.71 28.11 -8.92
C ASN A 127 24.51 29.41 -8.13
N TRP A 128 24.60 30.58 -8.79
CA TRP A 128 24.32 31.90 -8.21
C TRP A 128 22.88 32.07 -7.73
N THR A 129 21.89 31.52 -8.45
CA THR A 129 20.47 31.62 -8.06
C THR A 129 20.10 30.82 -6.82
N LYS A 130 20.94 29.87 -6.35
CA LYS A 130 20.69 29.13 -5.09
C LYS A 130 20.73 30.03 -3.85
N HIS A 131 21.58 31.06 -3.83
CA HIS A 131 21.67 31.97 -2.69
C HIS A 131 20.46 32.91 -2.60
N ASP A 132 19.87 33.29 -3.74
CA ASP A 132 18.78 34.27 -3.79
C ASP A 132 17.37 33.65 -3.84
N SER A 133 17.22 32.42 -4.34
CA SER A 133 15.90 31.82 -4.60
C SER A 133 15.18 31.27 -3.36
N ALA A 134 15.80 31.32 -2.18
CA ALA A 134 15.14 30.97 -0.91
C ALA A 134 13.92 31.86 -0.57
N LYS A 135 13.61 32.88 -1.39
CA LYS A 135 12.48 33.80 -1.18
C LYS A 135 11.38 33.80 -2.23
N MET A 136 11.41 32.98 -3.29
CA MET A 136 10.37 33.04 -4.32
C MET A 136 9.93 31.68 -4.84
N VAL A 137 8.97 31.05 -4.16
CA VAL A 137 7.90 30.30 -4.83
C VAL A 137 6.58 30.53 -4.09
N HIS A 138 6.00 31.72 -4.29
CA HIS A 138 4.58 31.95 -4.03
C HIS A 138 3.86 32.26 -5.34
N ARG A 139 2.83 31.44 -5.64
CA ARG A 139 1.90 31.50 -6.79
C ARG A 139 2.57 31.15 -8.14
N ARG A 140 2.08 30.19 -8.92
CA ARG A 140 0.69 30.14 -9.42
C ARG A 140 0.38 28.79 -10.11
N CYS A 141 -0.86 28.35 -9.90
CA CYS A 141 -1.71 27.50 -10.75
C CYS A 141 -1.17 26.18 -11.33
N VAL A 142 -1.68 25.05 -10.80
CA VAL A 142 -2.58 24.19 -11.57
C VAL A 142 -3.70 23.73 -10.63
N ARG A 143 -4.93 24.22 -10.87
CA ARG A 143 -6.16 23.59 -10.38
C ARG A 143 -6.12 22.14 -10.86
N ARG A 144 -6.15 21.19 -9.94
CA ARG A 144 -6.45 19.80 -10.26
C ARG A 144 -7.90 19.59 -9.84
N ASP A 145 -8.81 19.62 -10.82
CA ASP A 145 -10.12 19.04 -10.66
C ASP A 145 -9.92 17.54 -10.40
N VAL A 146 -10.02 17.18 -9.12
CA VAL A 146 -10.19 15.79 -8.68
C VAL A 146 -11.37 15.79 -7.74
N ASN A 147 -12.57 15.90 -8.30
CA ASN A 147 -13.75 15.38 -7.64
C ASN A 147 -14.88 15.09 -8.65
N ALA A 148 -15.00 13.83 -9.05
CA ALA A 148 -16.26 13.23 -9.46
C ALA A 148 -16.14 11.70 -9.33
N GLY A 149 -15.81 11.24 -8.13
CA GLY A 149 -15.93 9.85 -7.70
C GLY A 149 -16.95 9.75 -6.57
N ALA A 150 -18.15 10.30 -6.76
CA ALA A 150 -19.29 10.15 -5.88
C ALA A 150 -20.36 9.31 -6.61
N LEU A 151 -20.11 8.00 -6.66
CA LEU A 151 -21.16 7.00 -6.82
C LEU A 151 -20.91 5.96 -5.74
N TRP A 152 -21.99 5.41 -5.18
CA TRP A 152 -22.11 4.55 -3.99
C TRP A 152 -22.57 5.25 -2.70
N ALA A 153 -23.83 5.68 -2.70
CA ALA A 153 -24.73 5.61 -1.56
C ALA A 153 -26.20 5.55 -2.04
N ALA A 154 -26.71 4.33 -2.23
CA ALA A 154 -28.12 3.93 -2.14
C ALA A 154 -28.17 2.39 -2.09
#